data_AF-A0A1V6AGK2-F1
#
_entry.id   AF-A0A1V6AGK2-F1
#
_cell.length_a   1.000
_cell.length_b   1.000
_cell.length_c   1.000
_cell.angle_alpha   90.00
_cell.angle_beta   90.00
_cell.angle_gamma   90.00
#
_symmetry.space_group_name_H-M   'P 1'
#
loop_
_entity.id
_entity.type
_entity.pdbx_description
1 polymer ?
#
loop_
_entity_poly.entity_id
_entity_poly.type
_entity_poly.pdbx_seq_one_letter_code
_entity_poly.pdbx_strand_id
1 'polypeptide(L)'
;MKDIIGFIGAGNMGSALIKGVKNSKSKIIIYDRYKEKAQYLIDSTTELATSVEEIIDKCNVVFLCVKPDNMKDLLEQINTYKASKEILFITIAAGKTIGFYENIINKGKFIRVMTNMPAAIGYGMSTIFKGTNASDKDLSKALKYMNYVGKTLIINDESYMNITTAIAGSGPAFVFMFIKSLINTAVKNNISLEDAKILACQMVLGSAKYALEQDKDMENLIMSICSPNGTTIEGVNTLKMYDFENIVEKAVIATKKRSIEMSGEVNDKCTVKIYTDGACIYNPGPGGYAAILIRNQIETEISGYKENSTNNEMELMAALQALLQLEMSCDVTVYSDSAYLVNAFNQGWIDTWKKNNWTRGKNEEIKNLELWKSLDEMTVKHNIKWVKVKGHSDNEYNNRCDRLANKAIKDNFIE
;
A
#
# COMPACT_ATOMS: atom_id res chain seq x y z
N MET A 1 -36.66 10.13 10.06
CA MET A 1 -36.89 8.76 10.56
C MET A 1 -35.57 8.17 11.02
N LYS A 2 -35.59 7.29 12.02
CA LYS A 2 -34.40 6.57 12.49
C LYS A 2 -34.00 5.54 11.43
N ASP A 3 -32.71 5.42 11.12
CA ASP A 3 -32.23 4.46 10.14
C ASP A 3 -32.56 3.01 10.57
N ILE A 4 -32.94 2.17 9.61
CA ILE A 4 -33.09 0.72 9.76
C ILE A 4 -31.89 0.09 9.06
N ILE A 5 -31.07 -0.62 9.83
CA ILE A 5 -29.74 -1.05 9.41
C ILE A 5 -29.78 -2.54 9.08
N GLY A 6 -29.44 -2.88 7.85
CA GLY A 6 -29.27 -4.25 7.39
C GLY A 6 -27.83 -4.72 7.57
N PHE A 7 -27.63 -5.98 7.95
CA PHE A 7 -26.34 -6.66 7.87
C PHE A 7 -26.50 -7.92 7.03
N ILE A 8 -25.69 -8.04 5.98
CA ILE A 8 -25.60 -9.24 5.16
C ILE A 8 -24.27 -9.91 5.47
N GLY A 9 -24.32 -10.99 6.24
CA GLY A 9 -23.18 -11.71 6.79
C GLY A 9 -22.97 -11.44 8.28
N ALA A 10 -23.04 -12.50 9.08
CA ALA A 10 -22.80 -12.54 10.52
C ALA A 10 -21.56 -13.41 10.85
N GLY A 11 -20.53 -13.37 10.00
CA GLY A 11 -19.21 -13.92 10.33
C GLY A 11 -18.53 -13.15 11.47
N ASN A 12 -17.25 -13.43 11.73
CA ASN A 12 -16.50 -12.78 12.83
C ASN A 12 -16.60 -11.25 12.78
N MET A 13 -16.33 -10.66 11.61
CA MET A 13 -16.35 -9.20 11.47
C MET A 13 -17.77 -8.63 11.45
N GLY A 14 -18.70 -9.27 10.74
CA GLY A 14 -20.11 -8.85 10.76
C GLY A 14 -20.68 -8.82 12.17
N SER A 15 -20.39 -9.86 12.97
CA SER A 15 -20.80 -9.95 14.37
C SER A 15 -20.16 -8.88 15.26
N ALA A 16 -18.88 -8.57 15.05
CA ALA A 16 -18.18 -7.49 15.74
C ALA A 16 -18.85 -6.14 15.48
N LEU A 17 -19.16 -5.85 14.21
CA LEU A 17 -19.81 -4.61 13.81
C LEU A 17 -21.24 -4.51 14.35
N ILE A 18 -22.02 -5.59 14.26
CA ILE A 18 -23.38 -5.63 14.81
C ILE A 18 -23.35 -5.28 16.30
N LYS A 19 -22.46 -5.89 17.07
CA LYS A 19 -22.33 -5.64 18.52
C LYS A 19 -22.05 -4.18 18.84
N GLY A 20 -21.14 -3.52 18.13
CA GLY A 20 -20.86 -2.10 18.35
C GLY A 20 -21.98 -1.19 17.82
N VAL A 21 -22.49 -1.44 16.62
CA VAL A 21 -23.51 -0.61 15.97
C VAL A 21 -24.85 -0.63 16.72
N LYS A 22 -25.12 -1.65 17.55
CA LYS A 22 -26.26 -1.64 18.50
C LYS A 22 -26.29 -0.39 19.40
N ASN A 23 -25.15 0.22 19.70
CA ASN A 23 -25.08 1.47 20.47
C ASN A 23 -25.75 2.67 19.77
N SER A 24 -26.00 2.59 18.46
CA SER A 24 -26.83 3.56 17.74
C SER A 24 -28.31 3.53 18.15
N LYS A 25 -28.75 2.44 18.82
CA LYS A 25 -30.14 2.13 19.14
C LYS A 25 -31.06 2.05 17.92
N SER A 26 -30.50 1.98 16.70
CA SER A 26 -31.28 1.73 15.48
C SER A 26 -31.80 0.30 15.47
N LYS A 27 -32.90 0.08 14.74
CA LYS A 27 -33.38 -1.27 14.45
C LYS A 27 -32.36 -1.93 13.50
N ILE A 28 -31.92 -3.13 13.84
CA ILE A 28 -30.95 -3.89 13.05
C ILE A 28 -31.61 -5.17 12.52
N ILE A 29 -31.44 -5.45 11.24
CA ILE A 29 -31.94 -6.66 10.58
C ILE A 29 -30.74 -7.42 10.04
N ILE A 30 -30.63 -8.71 10.37
CA ILE A 30 -29.46 -9.52 10.07
C ILE A 30 -29.85 -10.67 9.15
N TYR A 31 -29.12 -10.85 8.06
CA TYR A 31 -29.19 -12.02 7.21
C TYR A 31 -27.84 -12.72 7.17
N ASP A 32 -27.82 -14.03 7.41
CA ASP A 32 -26.69 -14.90 7.13
C ASP A 32 -27.22 -16.19 6.47
N ARG A 33 -26.46 -16.74 5.52
CA ARG A 33 -26.77 -18.03 4.89
C ARG A 33 -26.89 -19.15 5.93
N TYR A 34 -26.10 -19.07 7.00
CA TYR A 34 -26.13 -19.96 8.14
C TYR A 34 -26.80 -19.27 9.32
N LYS A 35 -28.13 -19.43 9.44
CA LYS A 35 -28.97 -18.74 10.44
C LYS A 35 -28.41 -18.83 11.87
N GLU A 36 -27.81 -19.95 12.24
CA GLU A 36 -27.22 -20.18 13.57
C GLU A 36 -26.14 -19.15 13.93
N LYS A 37 -25.40 -18.63 12.94
CA LYS A 37 -24.39 -17.56 13.14
C LYS A 37 -25.00 -16.21 13.47
N ALA A 38 -26.23 -15.96 13.05
CA ALA A 38 -26.93 -14.72 13.34
C ALA A 38 -27.83 -14.84 14.58
N GLN A 39 -28.25 -16.06 14.94
CA GLN A 39 -29.21 -16.31 16.02
C GLN A 39 -28.76 -15.78 17.38
N TYR A 40 -27.49 -15.93 17.74
CA TYR A 40 -26.97 -15.45 19.04
C TYR A 40 -26.83 -13.93 19.13
N LEU A 41 -27.03 -13.21 18.01
CA LEU A 41 -26.99 -11.74 17.96
C LEU A 41 -28.37 -11.11 18.17
N ILE A 42 -29.43 -11.91 18.30
CA ILE A 42 -30.82 -11.47 18.43
C ILE A 42 -31.15 -11.02 19.84
N ASP A 43 -31.73 -9.82 19.95
CA ASP A 43 -32.22 -9.20 21.18
C ASP A 43 -33.37 -8.21 20.86
N SER A 44 -33.69 -7.30 21.78
CA SER A 44 -34.77 -6.32 21.61
C SER A 44 -34.55 -5.31 20.47
N THR A 45 -33.35 -5.22 19.90
CA THR A 45 -32.96 -4.27 18.85
C THR A 45 -32.56 -4.93 17.53
N THR A 46 -32.44 -6.26 17.50
CA THR A 46 -32.03 -7.04 16.33
C THR A 46 -33.07 -8.08 15.93
N GLU A 47 -33.29 -8.26 14.63
CA GLU A 47 -34.15 -9.31 14.08
C GLU A 47 -33.45 -10.09 12.96
N LEU A 48 -33.89 -11.33 12.72
CA LEU A 48 -33.42 -12.13 11.59
C LEU A 48 -34.27 -11.89 10.37
N ALA A 49 -33.61 -11.59 9.25
CA ALA A 49 -34.21 -11.69 7.93
C ALA A 49 -34.12 -13.12 7.39
N THR A 50 -35.09 -13.47 6.57
CA THR A 50 -35.19 -14.75 5.87
C THR A 50 -34.48 -14.76 4.52
N SER A 51 -34.26 -13.58 3.92
CA SER A 51 -33.63 -13.39 2.61
C SER A 51 -32.88 -12.07 2.50
N VAL A 52 -32.04 -11.94 1.46
CA VAL A 52 -31.42 -10.66 1.07
C VAL A 52 -32.48 -9.65 0.64
N GLU A 53 -33.52 -10.09 -0.07
CA GLU A 53 -34.65 -9.26 -0.48
C GLU A 53 -35.31 -8.55 0.70
N GLU A 54 -35.54 -9.26 1.81
CA GLU A 54 -36.13 -8.68 3.01
C GLU A 54 -35.25 -7.57 3.62
N ILE A 55 -33.92 -7.72 3.57
CA ILE A 55 -32.98 -6.68 3.99
C ILE A 55 -33.14 -5.44 3.10
N ILE A 56 -33.16 -5.65 1.78
CA ILE A 56 -33.26 -4.56 0.80
C ILE A 56 -34.61 -3.83 0.88
N ASP A 57 -35.70 -4.54 1.15
CA ASP A 57 -37.04 -3.97 1.33
C ASP A 57 -37.17 -3.14 2.61
N LYS A 58 -36.61 -3.59 3.73
CA LYS A 58 -36.80 -2.94 5.04
C LYS A 58 -35.73 -1.91 5.42
N CYS A 59 -34.51 -2.05 4.91
CA CYS A 59 -33.36 -1.25 5.38
C CYS A 59 -33.06 -0.05 4.48
N ASN A 60 -32.45 0.99 5.04
CA ASN A 60 -31.96 2.16 4.30
C ASN A 60 -30.44 2.35 4.39
N VAL A 61 -29.78 1.62 5.31
CA VAL A 61 -28.33 1.45 5.39
C VAL A 61 -28.06 -0.04 5.43
N VAL A 62 -27.17 -0.56 4.61
CA VAL A 62 -26.87 -1.99 4.54
C VAL A 62 -25.37 -2.23 4.60
N PHE A 63 -24.93 -2.98 5.60
CA PHE A 63 -23.57 -3.46 5.75
C PHE A 63 -23.38 -4.77 4.96
N LEU A 64 -22.40 -4.76 4.06
CA LEU A 64 -22.00 -5.92 3.25
C LEU A 64 -20.79 -6.58 3.90
N CYS A 65 -21.04 -7.63 4.68
CA CYS A 65 -20.09 -8.32 5.55
C CYS A 65 -19.77 -9.75 5.10
N VAL A 66 -19.99 -10.07 3.83
CA VAL A 66 -19.65 -11.37 3.24
C VAL A 66 -18.19 -11.41 2.77
N LYS A 67 -17.66 -12.61 2.56
CA LYS A 67 -16.30 -12.77 2.00
C LYS A 67 -16.21 -12.15 0.59
N PRO A 68 -15.02 -11.65 0.19
CA PRO A 68 -14.82 -11.07 -1.14
C PRO A 68 -15.26 -11.98 -2.30
N ASP A 69 -15.02 -13.29 -2.17
CA ASP A 69 -15.38 -14.29 -3.20
C ASP A 69 -16.89 -14.42 -3.42
N ASN A 70 -17.71 -14.07 -2.43
CA ASN A 70 -19.17 -14.14 -2.52
C ASN A 70 -19.82 -12.77 -2.78
N MET A 71 -19.01 -11.72 -2.96
CA MET A 71 -19.53 -10.37 -3.08
C MET A 71 -20.23 -10.14 -4.42
N LYS A 72 -19.73 -10.71 -5.51
CA LYS A 72 -20.34 -10.55 -6.85
C LYS A 72 -21.77 -11.09 -6.87
N ASP A 73 -21.96 -12.35 -6.47
CA ASP A 73 -23.27 -12.99 -6.40
C ASP A 73 -24.25 -12.22 -5.50
N LEU A 74 -23.74 -11.69 -4.37
CA LEU A 74 -24.55 -10.86 -3.48
C LEU A 74 -25.01 -9.57 -4.16
N LEU A 75 -24.10 -8.87 -4.86
CA LEU A 75 -24.43 -7.63 -5.55
C LEU A 75 -25.42 -7.85 -6.69
N GLU A 76 -25.32 -8.97 -7.42
CA GLU A 76 -26.28 -9.35 -8.45
C GLU A 76 -27.69 -9.61 -7.86
N GLN A 77 -27.77 -10.28 -6.70
CA GLN A 77 -29.02 -10.42 -5.96
C GLN A 77 -29.58 -9.05 -5.54
N ILE A 78 -28.75 -8.20 -4.93
CA ILE A 78 -29.18 -6.86 -4.51
C ILE A 78 -29.67 -6.04 -5.71
N ASN A 79 -28.97 -6.09 -6.84
CA ASN A 79 -29.34 -5.36 -8.06
C ASN A 79 -30.71 -5.80 -8.59
N THR A 80 -31.05 -7.07 -8.42
CA THR A 80 -32.36 -7.63 -8.79
C THR A 80 -33.49 -7.06 -7.92
N TYR A 81 -33.28 -6.93 -6.61
CA TYR A 81 -34.34 -6.57 -5.65
C TYR A 81 -34.43 -5.08 -5.31
N LYS A 82 -33.35 -4.31 -5.45
CA LYS A 82 -33.29 -2.90 -4.99
C LYS A 82 -34.27 -1.98 -5.73
N ALA A 83 -34.62 -2.29 -6.97
CA ALA A 83 -35.42 -1.42 -7.83
C ALA A 83 -34.88 0.03 -7.80
N SER A 84 -35.74 1.04 -7.56
CA SER A 84 -35.38 2.46 -7.47
C SER A 84 -35.03 2.95 -6.06
N LYS A 85 -35.00 2.05 -5.06
CA LYS A 85 -34.82 2.45 -3.66
C LYS A 85 -33.41 2.98 -3.40
N GLU A 86 -33.33 4.15 -2.75
CA GLU A 86 -32.04 4.67 -2.30
C GLU A 86 -31.60 3.98 -1.01
N ILE A 87 -30.50 3.22 -1.10
CA ILE A 87 -29.87 2.53 0.02
C ILE A 87 -28.40 2.93 0.07
N LEU A 88 -27.91 3.24 1.27
CA LEU A 88 -26.49 3.41 1.54
C LEU A 88 -25.86 2.06 1.83
N PHE A 89 -24.92 1.62 1.00
CA PHE A 89 -24.17 0.40 1.22
C PHE A 89 -22.82 0.70 1.87
N ILE A 90 -22.52 0.01 2.96
CA ILE A 90 -21.24 0.08 3.65
C ILE A 90 -20.57 -1.28 3.50
N THR A 91 -19.43 -1.36 2.82
CA THR A 91 -18.76 -2.64 2.60
C THR A 91 -17.45 -2.72 3.37
N ILE A 92 -17.17 -3.91 3.91
CA ILE A 92 -15.95 -4.22 4.64
C ILE A 92 -15.10 -5.32 3.98
N ALA A 93 -15.44 -5.69 2.74
CA ALA A 93 -14.72 -6.75 2.06
C ALA A 93 -13.32 -6.28 1.66
N ALA A 94 -12.32 -7.06 2.05
CA ALA A 94 -10.94 -6.86 1.62
C ALA A 94 -10.84 -7.03 0.11
N GLY A 95 -10.03 -6.19 -0.54
CA GLY A 95 -9.75 -6.33 -1.96
C GLY A 95 -10.99 -6.22 -2.87
N LYS A 96 -11.86 -5.24 -2.66
CA LYS A 96 -12.86 -4.85 -3.65
C LYS A 96 -12.93 -3.33 -3.70
N THR A 97 -12.65 -2.75 -4.88
CA THR A 97 -12.67 -1.31 -5.09
C THR A 97 -14.09 -0.79 -5.19
N ILE A 98 -14.31 0.50 -4.93
CA ILE A 98 -15.61 1.16 -5.20
C ILE A 98 -16.04 0.90 -6.64
N GLY A 99 -15.12 0.97 -7.61
CA GLY A 99 -15.40 0.67 -9.00
C GLY A 99 -16.02 -0.72 -9.22
N PHE A 100 -15.57 -1.75 -8.50
CA PHE A 100 -16.18 -3.08 -8.55
C PHE A 100 -17.67 -3.06 -8.16
N TYR A 101 -18.03 -2.31 -7.10
CA TYR A 101 -19.40 -2.21 -6.63
C TYR A 101 -20.29 -1.38 -7.55
N GLU A 102 -19.82 -0.20 -7.95
CA GLU A 102 -20.57 0.75 -8.78
C GLU A 102 -20.78 0.22 -10.22
N ASN A 103 -19.88 -0.62 -10.72
CA ASN A 103 -20.05 -1.31 -12.01
C ASN A 103 -21.18 -2.35 -11.99
N ILE A 104 -21.46 -2.98 -10.85
CA ILE A 104 -22.53 -4.00 -10.72
C ILE A 104 -23.86 -3.33 -10.33
N ILE A 105 -23.83 -2.39 -9.39
CA ILE A 105 -25.01 -1.66 -8.92
C ILE A 105 -24.89 -0.21 -9.37
N ASN A 106 -25.44 0.06 -10.57
CA ASN A 106 -25.43 1.41 -11.15
C ASN A 106 -26.12 2.42 -10.20
N LYS A 107 -25.52 3.60 -10.04
CA LYS A 107 -25.93 4.66 -9.09
C LYS A 107 -26.07 4.17 -7.63
N GLY A 108 -25.37 3.10 -7.24
CA GLY A 108 -25.31 2.65 -5.85
C GLY A 108 -24.48 3.59 -4.97
N LYS A 109 -25.02 4.00 -3.82
CA LYS A 109 -24.29 4.81 -2.83
C LYS A 109 -23.42 3.88 -2.00
N PHE A 110 -22.11 3.84 -2.27
CA PHE A 110 -21.18 2.97 -1.56
C PHE A 110 -20.21 3.74 -0.67
N ILE A 111 -19.94 3.18 0.50
CA ILE A 111 -18.83 3.56 1.37
C ILE A 111 -17.98 2.31 1.59
N ARG A 112 -16.70 2.39 1.23
CA ARG A 112 -15.74 1.32 1.48
C ARG A 112 -15.09 1.55 2.83
N VAL A 113 -15.08 0.53 3.66
CA VAL A 113 -14.46 0.55 4.97
C VAL A 113 -13.46 -0.59 5.04
N MET A 114 -12.26 -0.31 5.52
CA MET A 114 -11.38 -1.35 6.04
C MET A 114 -11.36 -1.26 7.55
N THR A 115 -11.56 -2.38 8.25
CA THR A 115 -11.59 -2.44 9.72
C THR A 115 -10.83 -3.66 10.23
N ASN A 116 -10.74 -3.84 11.54
CA ASN A 116 -9.96 -4.91 12.16
C ASN A 116 -10.67 -5.55 13.37
N MET A 117 -10.13 -6.68 13.83
CA MET A 117 -10.77 -7.51 14.86
C MET A 117 -11.04 -6.81 16.20
N PRO A 118 -10.18 -5.90 16.70
CA PRO A 118 -10.47 -5.08 17.88
C PRO A 118 -11.79 -4.29 17.84
N ALA A 119 -12.41 -4.15 16.66
CA ALA A 119 -13.77 -3.60 16.52
C ALA A 119 -14.81 -4.31 17.39
N ALA A 120 -14.61 -5.60 17.67
CA ALA A 120 -15.52 -6.41 18.49
C ALA A 120 -15.67 -5.91 19.94
N ILE A 121 -14.70 -5.12 20.41
CA ILE A 121 -14.66 -4.56 21.77
C ILE A 121 -14.59 -3.03 21.77
N GLY A 122 -14.88 -2.38 20.63
CA GLY A 122 -14.89 -0.91 20.52
C GLY A 122 -13.50 -0.26 20.38
N TYR A 123 -12.44 -1.06 20.22
CA TYR A 123 -11.06 -0.57 20.01
C TYR A 123 -10.59 -0.79 18.57
N GLY A 124 -11.54 -0.90 17.63
CA GLY A 124 -11.24 -1.05 16.22
C GLY A 124 -10.46 0.13 15.67
N MET A 125 -9.65 -0.14 14.64
CA MET A 125 -9.08 0.89 13.79
C MET A 125 -9.60 0.67 12.39
N SER A 126 -10.29 1.68 11.87
CA SER A 126 -10.90 1.64 10.55
C SER A 126 -10.38 2.75 9.66
N THR A 127 -10.37 2.50 8.35
CA THR A 127 -10.27 3.54 7.33
C THR A 127 -11.50 3.53 6.45
N ILE A 128 -11.93 4.70 5.99
CA ILE A 128 -13.18 4.86 5.25
C ILE A 128 -12.96 5.70 4.01
N PHE A 129 -13.51 5.25 2.89
CA PHE A 129 -13.45 5.90 1.58
C PHE A 129 -14.85 6.05 1.00
N LYS A 130 -15.14 7.23 0.47
CA LYS A 130 -16.44 7.59 -0.09
C LYS A 130 -16.49 7.22 -1.58
N GLY A 131 -17.47 6.43 -1.97
CA GLY A 131 -17.69 6.11 -3.38
C GLY A 131 -18.23 7.29 -4.19
N THR A 132 -18.14 7.18 -5.51
CA THR A 132 -18.44 8.26 -6.47
C THR A 132 -19.87 8.78 -6.33
N ASN A 133 -20.83 7.87 -6.12
CA ASN A 133 -22.24 8.23 -6.01
C ASN A 133 -22.70 8.58 -4.59
N ALA A 134 -21.83 8.44 -3.57
CA ALA A 134 -22.17 8.73 -2.18
C ALA A 134 -21.93 10.22 -1.85
N SER A 135 -22.84 10.81 -1.06
CA SER A 135 -22.70 12.20 -0.59
C SER A 135 -21.86 12.31 0.69
N ASP A 136 -21.45 13.52 1.06
CA ASP A 136 -20.76 13.76 2.35
C ASP A 136 -21.67 13.47 3.56
N LYS A 137 -22.99 13.55 3.37
CA LYS A 137 -23.96 13.12 4.39
C LYS A 137 -23.92 11.60 4.57
N ASP A 138 -23.75 10.85 3.49
CA ASP A 138 -23.62 9.39 3.52
C ASP A 138 -22.31 8.98 4.21
N LEU A 139 -21.20 9.65 3.87
CA LEU A 139 -19.92 9.45 4.53
C LEU A 139 -20.00 9.76 6.04
N SER A 140 -20.59 10.88 6.41
CA SER A 140 -20.79 11.27 7.82
C SER A 140 -21.64 10.24 8.58
N LYS A 141 -22.66 9.68 7.92
CA LYS A 141 -23.49 8.63 8.48
C LYS A 141 -22.69 7.33 8.70
N ALA A 142 -21.93 6.90 7.70
CA ALA A 142 -21.10 5.70 7.82
C ALA A 142 -20.00 5.86 8.89
N LEU A 143 -19.36 7.03 8.95
CA LEU A 143 -18.41 7.41 10.01
C LEU A 143 -19.01 7.27 11.40
N LYS A 144 -20.24 7.78 11.60
CA LYS A 144 -20.94 7.65 12.89
C LYS A 144 -21.07 6.18 13.31
N TYR A 145 -21.41 5.29 12.39
CA TYR A 145 -21.53 3.87 12.70
C TYR A 145 -20.18 3.22 13.02
N MET A 146 -19.16 3.52 12.21
CA MET A 146 -17.81 2.98 12.44
C MET A 146 -17.20 3.50 13.75
N ASN A 147 -17.58 4.69 14.20
CA ASN A 147 -17.12 5.22 15.48
C ASN A 147 -17.71 4.51 16.71
N TYR A 148 -18.77 3.71 16.58
CA TYR A 148 -19.23 2.84 17.68
C TYR A 148 -18.35 1.61 17.88
N VAL A 149 -17.52 1.27 16.90
CA VAL A 149 -16.64 0.09 16.97
C VAL A 149 -15.17 0.46 17.10
N GLY A 150 -14.83 1.75 17.08
CA GLY A 150 -13.46 2.23 17.31
C GLY A 150 -13.15 3.53 16.57
N LYS A 151 -11.86 3.81 16.36
CA LYS A 151 -11.43 5.02 15.65
C LYS A 151 -11.51 4.80 14.14
N THR A 152 -11.92 5.83 13.40
CA THR A 152 -12.02 5.79 11.94
C THR A 152 -11.29 6.97 11.32
N LEU A 153 -10.43 6.71 10.34
CA LEU A 153 -9.78 7.74 9.52
C LEU A 153 -10.41 7.79 8.13
N ILE A 154 -10.71 9.00 7.66
CA ILE A 154 -11.14 9.25 6.29
C ILE A 154 -9.90 9.25 5.40
N ILE A 155 -9.96 8.55 4.28
CA ILE A 155 -8.96 8.63 3.23
C ILE A 155 -9.60 9.22 1.96
N ASN A 156 -8.84 10.05 1.25
CA ASN A 156 -9.31 10.75 0.04
C ASN A 156 -8.86 10.04 -1.25
N ASP A 157 -7.94 9.10 -1.15
CA ASP A 157 -7.48 8.25 -2.24
C ASP A 157 -7.73 6.78 -1.85
N GLU A 158 -8.45 6.05 -2.72
CA GLU A 158 -8.75 4.65 -2.51
C GLU A 158 -7.47 3.79 -2.51
N SER A 159 -6.42 4.21 -3.21
CA SER A 159 -5.12 3.51 -3.28
C SER A 159 -4.49 3.32 -1.89
N TYR A 160 -4.79 4.22 -0.94
CA TYR A 160 -4.34 4.13 0.44
C TYR A 160 -4.98 2.96 1.21
N MET A 161 -6.11 2.41 0.74
CA MET A 161 -6.73 1.22 1.36
C MET A 161 -5.76 0.05 1.45
N ASN A 162 -4.86 -0.12 0.48
CA ASN A 162 -3.93 -1.25 0.47
C ASN A 162 -2.88 -1.15 1.61
N ILE A 163 -2.33 0.04 1.84
CA ILE A 163 -1.36 0.24 2.93
C ILE A 163 -2.06 0.30 4.30
N THR A 164 -3.24 0.90 4.39
CA THR A 164 -3.99 0.94 5.65
C THR A 164 -4.52 -0.44 6.04
N THR A 165 -4.88 -1.28 5.07
CA THR A 165 -5.16 -2.72 5.28
C THR A 165 -3.96 -3.44 5.87
N ALA A 166 -2.77 -3.20 5.31
CA ALA A 166 -1.55 -3.83 5.78
C ALA A 166 -1.21 -3.44 7.24
N ILE A 167 -1.37 -2.16 7.58
CA ILE A 167 -1.06 -1.64 8.91
C ILE A 167 -2.19 -1.96 9.90
N ALA A 168 -3.41 -1.47 9.67
CA ALA A 168 -4.50 -1.57 10.65
C ALA A 168 -5.25 -2.89 10.58
N GLY A 169 -5.45 -3.45 9.37
CA GLY A 169 -6.16 -4.70 9.15
C GLY A 169 -5.39 -5.91 9.66
N SER A 170 -4.14 -6.07 9.20
CA SER A 170 -3.26 -7.19 9.60
C SER A 170 -2.42 -6.92 10.84
N GLY A 171 -2.21 -5.65 11.22
CA GLY A 171 -1.42 -5.25 12.39
C GLY A 171 -1.73 -5.98 13.69
N PRO A 172 -3.00 -6.27 14.06
CA PRO A 172 -3.30 -7.05 15.26
C PRO A 172 -2.58 -8.39 15.31
N ALA A 173 -2.41 -9.08 14.19
CA ALA A 173 -1.66 -10.34 14.15
C ALA A 173 -0.17 -10.14 14.46
N PHE A 174 0.44 -9.07 13.94
CA PHE A 174 1.85 -8.72 14.23
C PHE A 174 2.03 -8.37 15.71
N VAL A 175 1.10 -7.61 16.28
CA VAL A 175 1.08 -7.28 17.71
C VAL A 175 0.90 -8.54 18.56
N PHE A 176 0.05 -9.49 18.15
CA PHE A 176 -0.09 -10.77 18.86
C PHE A 176 1.18 -11.62 18.79
N MET A 177 1.91 -11.60 17.68
CA MET A 177 3.22 -12.25 17.59
C MET A 177 4.21 -11.63 18.58
N PHE A 178 4.24 -10.29 18.68
CA PHE A 178 5.08 -9.59 19.65
C PHE A 178 4.70 -9.93 21.10
N ILE A 179 3.42 -9.82 21.46
CA ILE A 179 2.90 -10.20 22.79
C ILE A 179 3.22 -11.65 23.12
N LYS A 180 3.04 -12.58 22.18
CA LYS A 180 3.35 -14.00 22.36
C LYS A 180 4.83 -14.21 22.67
N SER A 181 5.73 -13.50 21.99
CA SER A 181 7.18 -13.57 22.26
C SER A 181 7.52 -13.06 23.67
N LEU A 182 6.90 -11.96 24.11
CA LEU A 182 7.07 -11.45 25.47
C LEU A 182 6.60 -12.46 26.53
N ILE A 183 5.40 -13.01 26.35
CA ILE A 183 4.83 -14.03 27.25
C ILE A 183 5.75 -15.23 27.33
N ASN A 184 6.19 -15.77 26.20
CA ASN A 184 7.06 -16.94 26.16
C ASN A 184 8.40 -16.69 26.87
N THR A 185 8.97 -15.50 26.70
CA THR A 185 10.22 -15.12 27.37
C THR A 185 10.01 -14.96 28.89
N ALA A 186 8.93 -14.34 29.32
CA ALA A 186 8.59 -14.23 30.74
C ALA A 186 8.41 -15.62 31.40
N VAL A 187 7.70 -16.53 30.73
CA VAL A 187 7.50 -17.91 31.21
C VAL A 187 8.82 -18.68 31.30
N LYS A 188 9.73 -18.51 30.33
CA LYS A 188 11.09 -19.10 30.39
C LYS A 188 11.92 -18.57 31.56
N ASN A 189 11.55 -17.42 32.11
CA ASN A 189 12.19 -16.81 33.28
C ASN A 189 11.33 -16.99 34.55
N ASN A 190 10.54 -18.07 34.61
CA ASN A 190 9.76 -18.51 35.76
C ASN A 190 8.60 -17.57 36.19
N ILE A 191 8.13 -16.70 35.29
CA ILE A 191 6.88 -15.96 35.50
C ILE A 191 5.70 -16.86 35.11
N SER A 192 4.61 -16.83 35.88
CA SER A 192 3.40 -17.60 35.55
C SER A 192 2.83 -17.18 34.19
N LEU A 193 2.16 -18.09 33.47
CA LEU A 193 1.54 -17.77 32.19
C LEU A 193 0.50 -16.64 32.32
N GLU A 194 -0.22 -16.60 33.43
CA GLU A 194 -1.24 -15.59 33.72
C GLU A 194 -0.61 -14.20 33.91
N ASP A 195 0.39 -14.09 34.80
CA ASP A 195 1.10 -12.83 35.05
C ASP A 195 1.85 -12.34 33.81
N ALA A 196 2.48 -13.26 33.07
CA ALA A 196 3.16 -12.95 31.81
C ALA A 196 2.21 -12.35 30.78
N LYS A 197 0.98 -12.89 30.67
CA LYS A 197 -0.05 -12.37 29.78
C LYS A 197 -0.53 -10.98 30.20
N ILE A 198 -0.77 -10.76 31.50
CA ILE A 198 -1.18 -9.46 32.03
C ILE A 198 -0.08 -8.42 31.75
N LEU A 199 1.17 -8.75 32.09
CA LEU A 199 2.33 -7.87 31.91
C LEU A 199 2.51 -7.47 30.44
N ALA A 200 2.54 -8.45 29.53
CA ALA A 200 2.76 -8.19 28.11
C ALA A 200 1.61 -7.38 27.48
N CYS A 201 0.35 -7.77 27.74
CA CYS A 201 -0.80 -7.09 27.17
C CYS A 201 -0.95 -5.66 27.71
N GLN A 202 -0.80 -5.47 29.03
CA GLN A 202 -0.93 -4.14 29.65
C GLN A 202 0.19 -3.20 29.19
N MET A 203 1.42 -3.70 29.04
CA MET A 203 2.54 -2.91 28.52
C MET A 203 2.27 -2.44 27.09
N VAL A 204 1.81 -3.32 26.20
CA VAL A 204 1.49 -2.95 24.81
C VAL A 204 0.35 -1.93 24.75
N LEU A 205 -0.73 -2.15 25.51
CA LEU A 205 -1.85 -1.22 25.60
C LEU A 205 -1.41 0.16 26.11
N GLY A 206 -0.64 0.19 27.20
CA GLY A 206 -0.14 1.42 27.81
C GLY A 206 0.80 2.18 26.88
N SER A 207 1.70 1.48 26.19
CA SER A 207 2.66 2.09 25.25
C SER A 207 1.94 2.73 24.07
N ALA A 208 0.96 2.03 23.48
CA ALA A 208 0.17 2.56 22.37
C ALA A 208 -0.65 3.79 22.80
N LYS A 209 -1.29 3.73 23.98
CA LYS A 209 -2.06 4.87 24.51
C LYS A 209 -1.15 6.06 24.81
N TYR A 210 -0.02 5.83 25.47
CA TYR A 210 0.94 6.88 25.80
C TYR A 210 1.43 7.58 24.53
N ALA A 211 1.86 6.83 23.52
CA ALA A 211 2.33 7.39 22.25
C ALA A 211 1.28 8.26 21.54
N LEU A 212 -0.02 7.94 21.67
CA LEU A 212 -1.10 8.76 21.10
C LEU A 212 -1.35 10.08 21.84
N GLU A 213 -0.93 10.18 23.10
CA GLU A 213 -1.15 11.35 23.97
C GLU A 213 0.07 12.29 24.00
N GLN A 214 1.23 11.86 23.49
CA GLN A 214 2.44 12.68 23.47
C GLN A 214 2.58 13.47 22.17
N ASP A 215 3.00 14.74 22.30
CA ASP A 215 3.39 15.59 21.18
C ASP A 215 4.91 15.50 20.94
N LYS A 216 5.36 14.30 20.58
CA LYS A 216 6.76 13.97 20.29
C LYS A 216 6.81 12.97 19.15
N ASP A 217 7.85 13.05 18.32
CA ASP A 217 8.14 11.97 17.38
C ASP A 217 8.54 10.67 18.11
N MET A 218 8.50 9.56 17.38
CA MET A 218 8.73 8.24 17.96
C MET A 218 10.17 8.04 18.44
N GLU A 219 11.18 8.62 17.79
CA GLU A 219 12.58 8.46 18.23
C GLU A 219 12.78 9.16 19.58
N ASN A 220 12.25 10.38 19.72
CA ASN A 220 12.28 11.13 20.97
C ASN A 220 11.47 10.44 22.08
N LEU A 221 10.36 9.79 21.77
CA LEU A 221 9.61 8.97 22.73
C LEU A 221 10.43 7.77 23.21
N ILE A 222 11.02 7.01 22.29
CA ILE A 222 11.89 5.88 22.61
C ILE A 222 13.04 6.33 23.52
N MET A 223 13.73 7.40 23.13
CA MET A 223 14.88 7.93 23.89
C MET A 223 14.48 8.47 25.26
N SER A 224 13.26 8.98 25.43
CA SER A 224 12.79 9.45 26.75
C SER A 224 12.64 8.34 27.80
N ILE A 225 12.55 7.08 27.38
CA ILE A 225 12.47 5.89 28.25
C ILE A 225 13.86 5.23 28.42
N CYS A 226 14.81 5.56 27.53
CA CYS A 226 16.18 5.05 27.56
C CYS A 226 17.07 5.90 28.48
N SER A 227 17.20 5.49 29.74
CA SER A 227 18.23 6.08 30.61
C SER A 227 19.64 5.67 30.15
N PRO A 228 20.66 6.55 30.30
CA PRO A 228 22.06 6.19 30.04
C PRO A 228 22.46 4.97 30.88
N ASN A 229 23.04 3.95 30.23
CA ASN A 229 23.40 2.65 30.83
C ASN A 229 22.22 1.89 31.47
N GLY A 230 20.98 2.22 31.09
CA GLY A 230 19.76 1.55 31.56
C GLY A 230 19.47 0.24 30.83
N THR A 231 18.53 -0.53 31.36
CA THR A 231 18.09 -1.79 30.73
C THR A 231 17.38 -1.57 29.39
N THR A 232 16.65 -0.46 29.25
CA THR A 232 15.90 -0.14 28.03
C THR A 232 16.81 0.05 26.82
N ILE A 233 17.93 0.78 26.99
CA ILE A 233 18.82 1.10 25.86
C ILE A 233 19.51 -0.16 25.32
N GLU A 234 19.85 -1.13 26.18
CA GLU A 234 20.38 -2.43 25.76
C GLU A 234 19.36 -3.21 24.90
N GLY A 235 18.08 -3.16 25.29
CA GLY A 235 17.00 -3.75 24.50
C GLY A 235 16.84 -3.07 23.13
N VAL A 236 16.83 -1.75 23.09
CA VAL A 236 16.72 -0.97 21.84
C VAL A 236 17.92 -1.22 20.92
N ASN A 237 19.15 -1.22 21.46
CA ASN A 237 20.36 -1.51 20.68
C ASN A 237 20.34 -2.92 20.09
N THR A 238 19.83 -3.89 20.84
CA THR A 238 19.65 -5.27 20.34
C THR A 238 18.66 -5.30 19.17
N LEU A 239 17.51 -4.63 19.29
CA LEU A 239 16.53 -4.56 18.19
C LEU A 239 17.09 -3.86 16.94
N LYS A 240 17.86 -2.78 17.12
CA LYS A 240 18.55 -2.08 16.02
C LYS A 240 19.59 -2.99 15.36
N MET A 241 20.38 -3.74 16.13
CA MET A 241 21.37 -4.69 15.61
C MET A 241 20.76 -5.75 14.68
N TYR A 242 19.54 -6.21 14.98
CA TYR A 242 18.81 -7.18 14.15
C TYR A 242 17.89 -6.55 13.11
N ASP A 243 18.02 -5.24 12.87
CA ASP A 243 17.29 -4.52 11.82
C ASP A 243 15.76 -4.69 11.93
N PHE A 244 15.26 -4.54 13.17
CA PHE A 244 13.84 -4.74 13.49
C PHE A 244 12.90 -3.88 12.62
N GLU A 245 13.27 -2.63 12.33
CA GLU A 245 12.47 -1.71 11.52
C GLU A 245 12.26 -2.24 10.10
N ASN A 246 13.32 -2.72 9.45
CA ASN A 246 13.25 -3.33 8.12
C ASN A 246 12.43 -4.64 8.12
N ILE A 247 12.48 -5.43 9.20
CA ILE A 247 11.64 -6.63 9.34
C ILE A 247 10.14 -6.23 9.35
N VAL A 248 9.79 -5.19 10.11
CA VAL A 248 8.43 -4.67 10.17
C VAL A 248 8.01 -4.11 8.80
N GLU A 249 8.86 -3.32 8.15
CA GLU A 249 8.61 -2.77 6.81
C GLU A 249 8.31 -3.89 5.81
N LYS A 250 9.17 -4.92 5.73
CA LYS A 250 8.98 -6.06 4.83
C LYS A 250 7.66 -6.79 5.09
N ALA A 251 7.26 -6.96 6.35
CA ALA A 251 5.98 -7.59 6.70
C ALA A 251 4.78 -6.76 6.23
N VAL A 252 4.84 -5.44 6.39
CA VAL A 252 3.80 -4.50 5.93
C VAL A 252 3.73 -4.49 4.41
N ILE A 253 4.86 -4.40 3.71
CA ILE A 253 4.92 -4.40 2.24
C ILE A 253 4.41 -5.71 1.65
N ALA A 254 4.78 -6.86 2.22
CA ALA A 254 4.26 -8.16 1.79
C ALA A 254 2.73 -8.23 1.91
N THR A 255 2.18 -7.67 3.00
CA THR A 255 0.72 -7.63 3.21
C THR A 255 0.03 -6.67 2.23
N LYS A 256 0.63 -5.49 1.97
CA LYS A 256 0.13 -4.54 0.96
C LYS A 256 0.08 -5.21 -0.42
N LYS A 257 1.16 -5.90 -0.82
CA LYS A 257 1.22 -6.64 -2.09
C LYS A 257 0.09 -7.66 -2.19
N ARG A 258 -0.14 -8.44 -1.12
CA ARG A 258 -1.23 -9.41 -1.10
C ARG A 258 -2.61 -8.76 -1.18
N SER A 259 -2.81 -7.61 -0.54
CA SER A 259 -4.05 -6.83 -0.64
C SER A 259 -4.35 -6.41 -2.08
N ILE A 260 -3.33 -5.94 -2.80
CA ILE A 260 -3.44 -5.59 -4.22
C ILE A 260 -3.79 -6.83 -5.05
N GLU A 261 -3.08 -7.95 -4.90
CA GLU A 261 -3.39 -9.19 -5.61
C GLU A 261 -4.83 -9.68 -5.40
N MET A 262 -5.32 -9.60 -4.15
CA MET A 262 -6.69 -10.00 -3.80
C MET A 262 -7.75 -9.04 -4.37
N SER A 263 -7.37 -7.79 -4.62
CA SER A 263 -8.31 -6.78 -5.08
C SER A 263 -8.84 -7.03 -6.48
N GLY A 264 -8.12 -7.84 -7.26
CA GLY A 264 -8.37 -7.93 -8.70
C GLY A 264 -8.19 -6.58 -9.39
N GLU A 265 -7.62 -5.57 -8.71
CA GLU A 265 -6.86 -4.53 -9.37
C GLU A 265 -5.81 -5.31 -10.17
N VAL A 266 -6.11 -5.52 -11.46
CA VAL A 266 -5.06 -5.62 -12.46
C VAL A 266 -4.31 -4.36 -12.19
N ASN A 267 -3.17 -4.55 -11.53
CA ASN A 267 -2.22 -3.52 -11.16
C ASN A 267 -2.32 -2.52 -12.31
N ASP A 268 -2.89 -1.35 -12.05
CA ASP A 268 -2.84 -0.26 -13.02
C ASP A 268 -1.37 0.15 -12.92
N LYS A 269 -0.54 -0.74 -13.45
CA LYS A 269 0.90 -0.75 -13.30
C LYS A 269 1.20 0.63 -13.78
N CYS A 270 1.81 1.46 -12.93
CA CYS A 270 2.51 2.63 -13.41
C CYS A 270 3.49 2.08 -14.46
N THR A 271 3.03 2.02 -15.71
CA THR A 271 3.70 1.33 -16.80
C THR A 271 4.30 2.45 -17.57
N VAL A 272 5.61 2.56 -17.44
CA VAL A 272 6.34 3.67 -18.02
C VAL A 272 7.27 3.09 -19.07
N LYS A 273 7.13 3.58 -20.30
CA LYS A 273 8.17 3.39 -21.30
C LYS A 273 9.13 4.55 -21.16
N ILE A 274 10.40 4.25 -20.99
CA ILE A 274 11.46 5.25 -20.93
C ILE A 274 12.36 5.02 -22.14
N TYR A 275 12.59 6.06 -22.93
CA TYR A 275 13.61 6.08 -23.97
C TYR A 275 14.74 6.96 -23.47
N THR A 276 15.98 6.56 -23.69
CA THR A 276 17.15 7.28 -23.18
C THR A 276 18.21 7.40 -24.25
N ASP A 277 19.02 8.46 -24.18
CA ASP A 277 20.24 8.59 -24.96
C ASP A 277 21.24 9.51 -24.24
N GLY A 278 22.53 9.33 -24.54
CA GLY A 278 23.63 10.15 -24.06
C GLY A 278 24.63 10.45 -25.17
N ALA A 279 25.03 11.70 -25.26
CA ALA A 279 25.96 12.20 -26.27
C ALA A 279 27.14 12.93 -25.62
N CYS A 280 28.30 12.90 -26.26
CA CYS A 280 29.47 13.69 -25.89
C CYS A 280 30.19 14.20 -27.15
N ILE A 281 30.62 15.46 -27.16
CA ILE A 281 31.40 16.03 -28.29
C ILE A 281 32.77 15.34 -28.39
N TYR A 282 33.45 15.22 -27.24
CA TYR A 282 34.70 14.50 -27.07
C TYR A 282 34.54 13.47 -25.96
N ASN A 283 35.35 12.41 -25.95
CA ASN A 283 35.24 11.34 -24.96
C ASN A 283 36.59 11.11 -24.25
N PRO A 284 36.89 11.79 -23.13
CA PRO A 284 35.99 12.65 -22.33
C PRO A 284 35.84 14.09 -22.87
N GLY A 285 34.73 14.76 -22.52
CA GLY A 285 34.43 16.15 -22.88
C GLY A 285 32.99 16.57 -22.58
N PRO A 286 32.52 17.72 -23.11
CA PRO A 286 31.15 18.20 -22.92
C PRO A 286 30.13 17.17 -23.35
N GLY A 287 29.26 16.79 -22.42
CA GLY A 287 28.27 15.74 -22.59
C GLY A 287 26.85 16.21 -22.27
N GLY A 288 25.88 15.60 -22.94
CA GLY A 288 24.47 15.79 -22.71
C GLY A 288 23.77 14.46 -22.58
N TYR A 289 22.72 14.42 -21.77
CA TYR A 289 21.85 13.26 -21.61
C TYR A 289 20.41 13.67 -21.85
N ALA A 290 19.57 12.75 -22.30
CA ALA A 290 18.14 12.97 -22.43
C ALA A 290 17.34 11.68 -22.23
N ALA A 291 16.12 11.84 -21.75
CA ALA A 291 15.16 10.75 -21.72
C ALA A 291 13.73 11.25 -21.95
N ILE A 292 12.89 10.36 -22.48
CA ILE A 292 11.46 10.59 -22.67
C ILE A 292 10.71 9.50 -21.93
N LEU A 293 9.87 9.92 -20.99
CA LEU A 293 8.99 9.05 -20.21
C LEU A 293 7.59 9.10 -20.82
N ILE A 294 6.99 7.94 -21.05
CA ILE A 294 5.64 7.82 -21.59
C ILE A 294 4.78 7.03 -20.61
N ARG A 295 3.78 7.69 -20.01
CA ARG A 295 2.80 7.10 -19.09
C ARG A 295 1.41 7.52 -19.52
N ASN A 296 0.51 6.56 -19.75
CA ASN A 296 -0.88 6.82 -20.17
C ASN A 296 -1.00 7.80 -21.35
N GLN A 297 -0.12 7.67 -22.35
CA GLN A 297 0.00 8.56 -23.53
C GLN A 297 0.48 10.00 -23.24
N ILE A 298 0.84 10.30 -21.98
CA ILE A 298 1.48 11.56 -21.61
C ILE A 298 2.99 11.38 -21.72
N GLU A 299 3.63 12.29 -22.45
CA GLU A 299 5.07 12.34 -22.64
C GLU A 299 5.69 13.40 -21.75
N THR A 300 6.77 13.04 -21.05
CA THR A 300 7.62 13.97 -20.30
C THR A 300 9.04 13.85 -20.81
N GLU A 301 9.63 14.96 -21.22
CA GLU A 301 11.03 15.03 -21.64
C GLU A 301 11.91 15.52 -20.49
N ILE A 302 13.08 14.91 -20.35
CA ILE A 302 14.15 15.40 -19.49
C ILE A 302 15.44 15.48 -20.29
N SER A 303 16.26 16.47 -19.98
CA SER A 303 17.60 16.60 -20.53
C SER A 303 18.51 17.33 -19.56
N GLY A 304 19.82 17.15 -19.71
CA GLY A 304 20.81 17.86 -18.92
C GLY A 304 22.19 17.79 -19.53
N TYR A 305 23.10 18.57 -18.96
CA TYR A 305 24.44 18.82 -19.45
C TYR A 305 25.50 18.54 -18.38
N LYS A 306 26.68 18.08 -18.80
CA LYS A 306 27.87 17.94 -17.96
C LYS A 306 29.13 18.32 -18.74
N GLU A 307 29.88 19.30 -18.24
CA GLU A 307 31.07 19.88 -18.89
C GLU A 307 32.16 18.86 -19.23
N ASN A 308 32.43 17.92 -18.32
CA ASN A 308 33.45 16.90 -18.51
C ASN A 308 32.86 15.53 -18.17
N SER A 309 32.50 14.79 -19.23
CA SER A 309 31.86 13.49 -19.12
C SER A 309 32.33 12.54 -20.21
N THR A 310 31.81 11.32 -20.21
CA THR A 310 32.03 10.32 -21.25
C THR A 310 30.69 9.88 -21.82
N ASN A 311 30.67 9.34 -23.03
CA ASN A 311 29.42 8.89 -23.64
C ASN A 311 28.69 7.86 -22.75
N ASN A 312 29.45 6.91 -22.20
CA ASN A 312 28.92 5.91 -21.28
C ASN A 312 28.35 6.53 -20.00
N GLU A 313 28.95 7.60 -19.48
CA GLU A 313 28.42 8.27 -18.29
C GLU A 313 27.09 8.97 -18.59
N MET A 314 26.98 9.66 -19.73
CA MET A 314 25.74 10.33 -20.15
C MET A 314 24.60 9.34 -20.38
N GLU A 315 24.89 8.18 -20.97
CA GLU A 315 23.94 7.09 -21.18
C GLU A 315 23.38 6.54 -19.85
N LEU A 316 24.24 6.35 -18.84
CA LEU A 316 23.81 5.93 -17.50
C LEU A 316 23.02 7.03 -16.80
N MET A 317 23.45 8.29 -16.92
CA MET A 317 22.75 9.44 -16.34
C MET A 317 21.35 9.62 -16.94
N ALA A 318 21.18 9.44 -18.25
CA ALA A 318 19.87 9.50 -18.90
C ALA A 318 18.87 8.53 -18.26
N ALA A 319 19.27 7.27 -18.11
CA ALA A 319 18.44 6.24 -17.48
C ALA A 319 18.16 6.53 -16.00
N LEU A 320 19.18 6.94 -15.24
CA LEU A 320 19.03 7.23 -13.82
C LEU A 320 18.09 8.41 -13.58
N GLN A 321 18.30 9.52 -14.30
CA GLN A 321 17.49 10.73 -14.14
C GLN A 321 16.03 10.48 -14.49
N ALA A 322 15.76 9.64 -15.50
CA ALA A 322 14.40 9.24 -15.84
C ALA A 322 13.75 8.40 -14.74
N LEU A 323 14.47 7.41 -14.20
CA LEU A 323 13.95 6.57 -13.11
C LEU A 323 13.68 7.38 -11.84
N LEU A 324 14.50 8.40 -11.55
CA LEU A 324 14.31 9.30 -10.40
C LEU A 324 13.06 10.18 -10.49
N GLN A 325 12.46 10.36 -11.68
CA GLN A 325 11.19 11.08 -11.82
C GLN A 325 9.97 10.28 -11.36
N LEU A 326 10.13 8.98 -11.08
CA LEU A 326 9.04 8.11 -10.70
C LEU A 326 8.76 8.18 -9.20
N GLU A 327 7.65 8.83 -8.83
CA GLU A 327 7.24 9.03 -7.42
C GLU A 327 6.77 7.74 -6.72
N MET A 328 6.51 6.67 -7.48
CA MET A 328 6.00 5.40 -6.96
C MET A 328 6.64 4.22 -7.68
N SER A 329 6.50 3.01 -7.10
CA SER A 329 6.94 1.78 -7.76
C SER A 329 6.18 1.57 -9.08
N CYS A 330 6.91 1.27 -10.15
CA CYS A 330 6.40 1.23 -11.53
C CYS A 330 6.95 -0.02 -12.25
N ASP A 331 6.22 -0.50 -13.25
CA ASP A 331 6.71 -1.46 -14.23
C ASP A 331 7.29 -0.68 -15.41
N VAL A 332 8.62 -0.65 -15.48
CA VAL A 332 9.34 0.23 -16.40
C VAL A 332 9.94 -0.60 -17.52
N THR A 333 9.76 -0.17 -18.77
CA THR A 333 10.57 -0.67 -19.88
C THR A 333 11.50 0.44 -20.35
N VAL A 334 12.80 0.27 -20.12
CA VAL A 334 13.82 1.21 -20.57
C VAL A 334 14.36 0.76 -21.92
N TYR A 335 14.26 1.64 -22.92
CA TYR A 335 14.77 1.47 -24.27
C TYR A 335 16.02 2.35 -24.43
N SER A 336 17.16 1.72 -24.71
CA SER A 336 18.44 2.41 -24.91
C SER A 336 19.23 1.70 -26.01
N ASP A 337 19.97 2.47 -26.80
CA ASP A 337 20.98 2.00 -27.73
C ASP A 337 22.38 1.96 -27.10
N SER A 338 22.51 2.15 -25.79
CA SER A 338 23.73 1.84 -25.04
C SER A 338 23.84 0.34 -24.78
N ALA A 339 24.83 -0.31 -25.40
CA ALA A 339 25.13 -1.71 -25.09
C ALA A 339 25.71 -1.83 -23.67
N TYR A 340 26.41 -0.80 -23.21
CA TYR A 340 27.02 -0.75 -21.89
C TYR A 340 25.96 -0.79 -20.78
N LEU A 341 24.91 0.03 -20.90
CA LEU A 341 23.77 0.04 -19.98
C LEU A 341 22.97 -1.26 -20.03
N VAL A 342 22.48 -1.63 -21.22
CA VAL A 342 21.52 -2.73 -21.37
C VAL A 342 22.15 -4.09 -21.04
N ASN A 343 23.39 -4.33 -21.47
CA ASN A 343 24.05 -5.60 -21.20
C ASN A 343 24.41 -5.76 -19.72
N ALA A 344 24.73 -4.67 -19.00
CA ALA A 344 25.06 -4.76 -17.58
C ALA A 344 23.94 -5.41 -16.76
N PHE A 345 22.69 -5.07 -17.07
CA PHE A 345 21.52 -5.69 -16.44
C PHE A 345 21.14 -7.03 -17.07
N ASN A 346 21.04 -7.10 -18.41
CA ASN A 346 20.56 -8.31 -19.07
C ASN A 346 21.52 -9.50 -18.99
N GLN A 347 22.83 -9.25 -18.84
CA GLN A 347 23.86 -10.29 -18.72
C GLN A 347 24.36 -10.50 -17.29
N GLY A 348 23.68 -9.92 -16.28
CA GLY A 348 23.97 -10.15 -14.86
C GLY A 348 25.33 -9.61 -14.39
N TRP A 349 25.85 -8.55 -15.02
CA TRP A 349 27.11 -7.92 -14.60
C TRP A 349 26.96 -7.27 -13.22
N ILE A 350 25.85 -6.57 -12.99
CA ILE A 350 25.55 -5.91 -11.71
C ILE A 350 25.51 -6.92 -10.57
N ASP A 351 24.83 -8.06 -10.76
CA ASP A 351 24.76 -9.13 -9.75
C ASP A 351 26.14 -9.70 -9.42
N THR A 352 26.98 -9.86 -10.44
CA THR A 352 28.35 -10.35 -10.27
C THR A 352 29.21 -9.33 -9.54
N TRP A 353 29.10 -8.04 -9.88
CA TRP A 353 29.81 -6.97 -9.18
C TRP A 353 29.38 -6.88 -7.73
N LYS A 354 28.09 -6.96 -7.42
CA LYS A 354 27.56 -6.98 -6.04
C LYS A 354 28.12 -8.14 -5.22
N LYS A 355 28.15 -9.35 -5.79
CA LYS A 355 28.74 -10.53 -5.13
C LYS A 355 30.23 -10.36 -4.83
N ASN A 356 30.93 -9.59 -5.66
CA ASN A 356 32.36 -9.30 -5.52
C ASN A 356 32.63 -7.94 -4.82
N ASN A 357 31.73 -7.47 -3.97
CA ASN A 357 31.86 -6.19 -3.25
C ASN A 357 32.17 -5.00 -4.17
N TRP A 358 31.51 -4.95 -5.34
CA TRP A 358 31.69 -3.94 -6.37
C TRP A 358 33.12 -3.85 -6.93
N THR A 359 33.76 -5.00 -7.11
CA THR A 359 35.08 -5.10 -7.75
C THR A 359 35.06 -6.04 -8.95
N ARG A 360 35.96 -5.81 -9.90
CA ARG A 360 36.33 -6.83 -10.90
C ARG A 360 37.54 -7.56 -10.34
N GLY A 361 37.46 -8.88 -10.16
CA GLY A 361 38.40 -9.73 -9.39
C GLY A 361 39.88 -9.77 -9.79
N LYS A 362 40.41 -8.72 -10.44
CA LYS A 362 41.81 -8.46 -10.76
C LYS A 362 42.27 -7.04 -10.31
N ASN A 363 41.68 -6.48 -9.25
CA ASN A 363 41.90 -5.08 -8.80
C ASN A 363 41.54 -4.01 -9.87
N GLU A 364 40.67 -4.34 -10.82
CA GLU A 364 40.18 -3.37 -11.80
C GLU A 364 38.96 -2.63 -11.23
N GLU A 365 39.02 -1.30 -11.25
CA GLU A 365 37.91 -0.43 -10.85
C GLU A 365 36.73 -0.53 -11.82
N ILE A 366 35.51 -0.52 -11.26
CA ILE A 366 34.29 -0.41 -12.06
C ILE A 366 34.10 1.07 -12.41
N LYS A 367 34.29 1.42 -13.68
CA LYS A 367 33.98 2.78 -14.16
C LYS A 367 32.50 3.12 -13.90
N ASN A 368 32.24 4.38 -13.53
CA ASN A 368 30.91 4.88 -13.19
C ASN A 368 30.24 4.16 -12.01
N LEU A 369 31.03 3.68 -11.03
CA LEU A 369 30.54 2.87 -9.91
C LEU A 369 29.33 3.47 -9.19
N GLU A 370 29.37 4.76 -8.87
CA GLU A 370 28.28 5.40 -8.13
C GLU A 370 26.97 5.45 -8.94
N LEU A 371 27.05 5.69 -10.26
CA LEU A 371 25.87 5.60 -11.13
C LEU A 371 25.31 4.18 -11.19
N TRP A 372 26.17 3.16 -11.20
CA TRP A 372 25.72 1.77 -11.16
C TRP A 372 25.03 1.40 -9.86
N LYS A 373 25.55 1.85 -8.72
CA LYS A 373 24.88 1.65 -7.42
C LYS A 373 23.51 2.34 -7.39
N SER A 374 23.43 3.60 -7.85
CA SER A 374 22.16 4.31 -7.91
C SER A 374 21.15 3.65 -8.87
N LEU A 375 21.60 3.13 -10.02
CA LEU A 375 20.73 2.39 -10.94
C LEU A 375 20.28 1.05 -10.34
N ASP A 376 21.15 0.34 -9.60
CA ASP A 376 20.78 -0.88 -8.88
C ASP A 376 19.71 -0.61 -7.82
N GLU A 377 19.82 0.50 -7.06
CA GLU A 377 18.75 0.93 -6.14
C GLU A 377 17.42 1.15 -6.85
N MET A 378 17.43 1.68 -8.08
CA MET A 378 16.19 1.84 -8.86
C MET A 378 15.58 0.49 -9.24
N THR A 379 16.37 -0.57 -9.44
CA THR A 379 15.85 -1.92 -9.68
C THR A 379 15.19 -2.55 -8.44
N VAL A 380 15.50 -2.05 -7.25
CA VAL A 380 14.80 -2.44 -6.02
C VAL A 380 13.46 -1.70 -5.91
N LYS A 381 13.41 -0.43 -6.34
CA LYS A 381 12.21 0.42 -6.29
C LYS A 381 11.19 0.10 -7.39
N HIS A 382 11.65 -0.25 -8.58
CA HIS A 382 10.81 -0.46 -9.77
C HIS A 382 11.07 -1.84 -10.39
N ASN A 383 10.07 -2.41 -11.06
CA ASN A 383 10.26 -3.60 -11.87
C ASN A 383 10.72 -3.20 -13.27
N ILE A 384 12.03 -3.26 -13.53
CA ILE A 384 12.64 -2.69 -14.75
C ILE A 384 12.99 -3.78 -15.76
N LYS A 385 12.54 -3.59 -17.00
CA LYS A 385 12.96 -4.35 -18.18
C LYS A 385 13.85 -3.49 -19.07
N TRP A 386 15.03 -3.99 -19.40
CA TRP A 386 16.00 -3.31 -20.27
C TRP A 386 15.93 -3.84 -21.69
N VAL A 387 15.63 -2.98 -22.66
CA VAL A 387 15.47 -3.32 -24.06
C VAL A 387 16.50 -2.58 -24.90
N LYS A 388 17.36 -3.35 -25.57
CA LYS A 388 18.30 -2.80 -26.53
C LYS A 388 17.56 -2.35 -27.78
N VAL A 389 17.74 -1.10 -28.18
CA VAL A 389 17.32 -0.60 -29.50
C VAL A 389 18.56 -0.36 -30.38
N LYS A 390 18.34 -0.24 -31.69
CA LYS A 390 19.41 0.14 -32.62
C LYS A 390 19.51 1.67 -32.63
N GLY A 391 20.69 2.20 -32.35
CA GLY A 391 20.95 3.64 -32.45
C GLY A 391 20.74 4.13 -33.88
N HIS A 392 20.22 5.36 -34.02
CA HIS A 392 19.94 6.02 -35.30
C HIS A 392 19.12 5.17 -36.30
N SER A 393 18.09 4.46 -35.79
CA SER A 393 17.16 3.64 -36.59
C SER A 393 15.74 4.19 -36.55
N ASP A 394 14.71 3.48 -37.03
CA ASP A 394 13.31 3.96 -37.11
C ASP A 394 12.62 4.20 -35.76
N ASN A 395 13.33 4.14 -34.63
CA ASN A 395 12.76 4.45 -33.32
C ASN A 395 12.72 5.95 -33.07
N GLU A 396 11.56 6.55 -33.36
CA GLU A 396 11.31 7.98 -33.22
C GLU A 396 11.71 8.56 -31.85
N TYR A 397 11.42 7.85 -30.75
CA TYR A 397 11.68 8.36 -29.39
C TYR A 397 13.16 8.33 -29.01
N ASN A 398 13.90 7.29 -29.40
CA ASN A 398 15.34 7.24 -29.14
C ASN A 398 16.08 8.29 -29.99
N ASN A 399 15.70 8.46 -31.27
CA ASN A 399 16.21 9.56 -32.10
C ASN A 399 15.86 10.96 -31.53
N ARG A 400 14.73 11.09 -30.84
CA ARG A 400 14.35 12.34 -30.16
C ARG A 400 15.20 12.57 -28.91
N CYS A 401 15.55 11.52 -28.17
CA CYS A 401 16.52 11.60 -27.08
C CYS A 401 17.90 12.04 -27.58
N ASP A 402 18.41 11.47 -28.67
CA ASP A 402 19.68 11.89 -29.31
C ASP A 402 19.70 13.40 -29.59
N ARG A 403 18.63 13.91 -30.23
CA ARG A 403 18.50 15.34 -30.53
C ARG A 403 18.47 16.21 -29.28
N LEU A 404 17.76 15.76 -28.23
CA LEU A 404 17.67 16.49 -26.96
C LEU A 404 19.01 16.50 -26.21
N ALA A 405 19.74 15.38 -26.20
CA ALA A 405 21.06 15.28 -25.60
C ALA A 405 22.05 16.22 -26.31
N ASN A 406 22.10 16.19 -27.64
CA ASN A 406 22.93 17.10 -28.43
C ASN A 406 22.53 18.58 -28.27
N LYS A 407 21.23 18.85 -28.16
CA LYS A 407 20.73 20.20 -27.88
C LYS A 407 21.18 20.69 -26.51
N ALA A 408 21.10 19.85 -25.47
CA ALA A 408 21.55 20.20 -24.13
C ALA A 408 23.04 20.57 -24.10
N ILE A 409 23.87 19.93 -24.94
CA ILE A 409 25.27 20.33 -25.13
C ILE A 409 25.35 21.71 -25.78
N LYS A 410 24.72 21.91 -26.94
CA LYS A 410 24.78 23.18 -27.68
C LYS A 410 24.28 24.39 -26.88
N ASP A 411 23.25 24.19 -26.07
CA ASP A 411 22.65 25.27 -25.28
C ASP A 411 23.54 25.69 -24.10
N ASN A 412 24.47 24.84 -23.65
CA ASN A 412 25.30 25.07 -22.45
C ASN A 412 26.81 25.14 -22.72
N PHE A 413 27.25 24.67 -23.89
CA PHE A 413 28.65 24.71 -24.34
C PHE A 413 28.75 25.63 -25.57
N ILE A 414 29.36 26.80 -25.37
CA ILE A 414 29.72 27.73 -26.44
C ILE A 414 31.22 27.53 -26.70
N GLU A 415 31.57 27.13 -27.92
CA GLU A 415 32.97 26.92 -28.37
C GLU A 415 33.87 28.14 -28.17
#